data_AF-A0A524CFM0-F1
#
_entry.id   AF-A0A524CFM0-F1
#
_cell.length_a   1.000
_cell.length_b   1.000
_cell.length_c   1.000
_cell.angle_alpha   90.00
_cell.angle_beta   90.00
_cell.angle_gamma   90.00
#
_symmetry.space_group_name_H-M   'P 1'
#
loop_
_entity.id
_entity.type
_entity.pdbx_description
1 polymer ?
#
loop_
_entity_poly.entity_id
_entity_poly.type
_entity_poly.pdbx_seq_one_letter_code
_entity_poly.pdbx_strand_id
1 'polypeptide(L)'
;MLVKKNNILITDLFTHPITKGITELVLPDCTFFTLEEDTEDLMLTSEKAEFKYFEDDVVDEIGPVPICVASEFYSGRCVTVGSSSFLLEDQDFGLDAGDNLKFLKNILKWLTFEK
;
A
#
# COMPACT_ATOMS: atom_id res chain seq x y z
N MET A 1 27.43 -1.67 -2.72
CA MET A 1 26.71 -2.94 -2.54
C MET A 1 25.28 -2.67 -2.98
N LEU A 2 24.83 -3.20 -4.11
CA LEU A 2 23.43 -3.05 -4.53
C LEU A 2 22.58 -3.84 -3.52
N VAL A 3 21.89 -3.12 -2.64
CA VAL A 3 20.90 -3.72 -1.74
C VAL A 3 19.84 -4.35 -2.64
N LYS A 4 19.66 -5.68 -2.56
CA LYS A 4 18.52 -6.33 -3.19
C LYS A 4 17.27 -5.77 -2.53
N LYS A 5 16.55 -4.89 -3.22
CA LYS A 5 15.26 -4.38 -2.74
C LYS A 5 14.25 -5.52 -2.82
N ASN A 6 13.63 -5.85 -1.69
CA ASN A 6 12.53 -6.78 -1.64
C ASN A 6 11.25 -5.96 -1.83
N ASN A 7 10.75 -5.94 -3.08
CA ASN A 7 9.50 -5.26 -3.39
C ASN A 7 8.33 -6.17 -3.05
N ILE A 8 7.23 -5.59 -2.58
CA ILE A 8 5.99 -6.31 -2.36
C ILE A 8 5.16 -6.18 -3.63
N LEU A 9 4.90 -7.32 -4.25
CA LEU A 9 3.94 -7.43 -5.33
C LEU A 9 2.55 -7.68 -4.73
N ILE A 10 1.61 -6.82 -5.07
CA ILE A 10 0.22 -6.89 -4.60
C ILE A 10 -0.67 -7.16 -5.81
N THR A 11 -1.35 -8.29 -5.79
CA THR A 11 -2.30 -8.69 -6.85
C THR A 11 -3.73 -8.81 -6.35
N ASP A 12 -3.92 -8.89 -5.02
CA ASP A 12 -5.22 -8.99 -4.39
C ASP A 12 -5.56 -7.63 -3.75
N LEU A 13 -6.57 -6.96 -4.32
CA LEU A 13 -6.97 -5.59 -3.97
C LEU A 13 -8.44 -5.56 -3.59
N PHE A 14 -8.79 -4.88 -2.50
CA PHE A 14 -10.18 -4.70 -2.13
C PHE A 14 -10.88 -3.70 -3.04
N THR A 15 -12.20 -3.83 -3.17
CA THR A 15 -12.98 -2.98 -4.07
C THR A 15 -13.10 -1.58 -3.51
N HIS A 16 -12.44 -0.61 -4.14
CA HIS A 16 -12.50 0.80 -3.77
C HIS A 16 -12.27 1.69 -5.02
N PRO A 17 -12.75 2.94 -5.09
CA PRO A 17 -12.43 3.85 -6.20
C PRO A 17 -10.93 3.97 -6.48
N ILE A 18 -10.10 3.90 -5.45
CA ILE A 18 -8.64 3.95 -5.55
C ILE A 18 -8.06 2.74 -6.29
N THR A 19 -8.58 1.55 -6.02
CA THR A 19 -8.08 0.29 -6.59
C THR A 19 -8.77 -0.05 -7.93
N LYS A 20 -9.68 0.80 -8.41
CA LYS A 20 -10.47 0.55 -9.61
C LYS A 20 -9.59 0.32 -10.85
N GLY A 21 -9.69 -0.88 -11.39
CA GLY A 21 -8.97 -1.30 -12.59
C GLY A 21 -7.47 -1.43 -12.41
N ILE A 22 -6.98 -1.46 -11.18
CA ILE A 22 -5.61 -1.84 -10.84
C ILE A 22 -5.53 -3.36 -10.83
N THR A 23 -4.51 -3.91 -11.48
CA THR A 23 -4.25 -5.36 -11.56
C THR A 23 -3.06 -5.77 -10.72
N GLU A 24 -2.03 -4.94 -10.65
CA GLU A 24 -0.86 -5.18 -9.83
C GLU A 24 -0.24 -3.88 -9.32
N LEU A 25 0.28 -3.91 -8.09
CA LEU A 25 1.09 -2.84 -7.51
C LEU A 25 2.42 -3.39 -7.02
N VAL A 26 3.46 -2.59 -7.18
CA VAL A 26 4.80 -2.91 -6.69
C VAL A 26 5.19 -1.87 -5.67
N LEU A 27 5.15 -2.24 -4.39
CA LEU A 27 5.47 -1.34 -3.30
C LEU A 27 6.79 -1.74 -2.62
N PRO A 28 7.86 -0.94 -2.76
CA PRO A 28 9.13 -1.16 -2.07
C PRO A 28 9.10 -0.63 -0.63
N ASP A 29 10.00 -1.13 0.23
CA ASP A 29 10.31 -0.52 1.53
C ASP A 29 9.06 -0.24 2.41
N CYS A 30 8.06 -1.13 2.37
CA CYS A 30 6.79 -0.93 3.07
C CYS A 30 6.90 -1.08 4.59
N THR A 31 6.16 -0.23 5.30
CA THR A 31 5.63 -0.52 6.63
C THR A 31 4.17 -0.97 6.53
N PHE A 32 3.63 -1.49 7.64
CA PHE A 32 2.23 -1.88 7.78
C PHE A 32 1.49 -1.02 8.81
N PHE A 33 0.17 -1.20 8.89
CA PHE A 33 -0.72 -0.46 9.79
C PHE A 33 -1.46 -1.39 10.75
N THR A 34 -1.87 -0.83 11.89
CA THR A 34 -2.93 -1.38 12.74
C THR A 34 -4.17 -0.52 12.53
N LEU A 35 -5.34 -1.15 12.37
CA LEU A 35 -6.58 -0.45 12.04
C LEU A 35 -7.41 -0.15 13.29
N GLU A 36 -8.14 0.96 13.23
CA GLU A 36 -9.20 1.35 14.16
C GLU A 36 -10.56 1.29 13.43
N GLU A 37 -11.69 1.33 14.15
CA GLU A 37 -13.04 1.05 13.62
C GLU A 37 -13.45 1.85 12.35
N ASP A 38 -12.96 3.08 12.17
CA ASP A 38 -13.31 3.98 11.06
C ASP A 38 -12.31 3.94 9.88
N THR A 39 -11.47 2.90 9.79
CA THR A 39 -10.44 2.78 8.74
C THR A 39 -10.74 1.60 7.81
N GLU A 40 -10.79 1.88 6.50
CA GLU A 40 -10.91 0.85 5.46
C GLU A 40 -9.52 0.40 5.03
N ASP A 41 -9.28 -0.90 5.02
CA ASP A 41 -8.13 -1.49 4.35
C ASP A 41 -8.36 -1.53 2.83
N LEU A 42 -7.33 -1.15 2.07
CA LEU A 42 -7.38 -1.18 0.61
C LEU A 42 -6.57 -2.35 0.05
N MET A 43 -5.51 -2.72 0.76
CA MET A 43 -4.63 -3.83 0.42
C MET A 43 -3.91 -4.37 1.64
N LEU A 44 -3.84 -5.70 1.67
CA LEU A 44 -3.07 -6.47 2.61
C LEU A 44 -1.81 -7.01 1.92
N THR A 45 -0.83 -7.37 2.73
CA THR A 45 0.29 -8.18 2.27
C THR A 45 -0.18 -9.60 1.97
N SER A 46 0.48 -10.28 1.02
CA SER A 46 0.20 -11.70 0.78
C SER A 46 0.57 -12.54 2.00
N GLU A 47 -0.03 -13.72 2.17
CA GLU A 47 0.37 -14.69 3.21
C GLU A 47 1.86 -15.10 3.14
N LYS A 48 2.51 -14.90 1.98
CA LYS A 48 3.94 -15.19 1.78
C LYS A 48 4.85 -14.02 2.14
N ALA A 49 4.28 -12.86 2.48
CA ALA A 49 5.06 -11.70 2.87
C ALA A 49 5.50 -11.89 4.32
N GLU A 50 6.77 -12.26 4.52
CA GLU A 50 7.37 -12.45 5.84
C GLU A 50 7.66 -11.08 6.49
N PHE A 51 6.60 -10.40 6.97
CA PHE A 51 6.77 -9.20 7.78
C PHE A 51 7.21 -9.59 9.17
N LYS A 52 8.35 -9.01 9.56
CA LYS A 52 8.93 -9.16 10.88
C LYS A 52 8.75 -7.86 11.63
N TYR A 53 8.18 -7.92 12.82
CA TYR A 53 8.12 -6.78 13.72
C TYR A 53 8.92 -7.08 14.97
N PHE A 54 9.44 -6.02 15.57
CA PHE A 54 10.24 -6.09 16.77
C PHE A 54 9.42 -5.52 17.92
N GLU A 55 8.94 -6.38 18.80
CA GLU A 55 8.23 -6.00 20.02
C GLU A 55 8.91 -6.72 21.19
N ASP A 56 9.28 -5.96 22.22
CA ASP A 56 9.88 -6.48 23.46
C ASP A 56 11.04 -7.48 23.26
N ASP A 57 11.99 -7.15 22.37
CA ASP A 57 13.16 -7.96 22.01
C ASP A 57 12.86 -9.30 21.32
N VAL A 58 11.61 -9.50 20.85
CA VAL A 58 11.19 -10.65 20.06
C VAL A 58 10.91 -10.23 18.62
N VAL A 59 11.47 -10.99 17.68
CA VAL A 59 11.11 -10.91 16.27
C VAL A 59 10.01 -11.92 16.02
N ASP A 60 8.80 -11.46 15.76
CA ASP A 60 7.66 -12.32 15.44
C ASP A 60 7.19 -12.10 14.00
N GLU A 61 6.54 -13.12 13.43
CA GLU A 61 5.99 -13.11 12.08
C GLU A 61 4.53 -12.68 12.14
N ILE A 62 4.19 -11.59 11.46
CA ILE A 62 2.79 -11.22 11.31
C ILE A 62 2.28 -11.84 10.00
N GLY A 63 1.08 -12.40 10.06
CA GLY A 63 0.32 -12.78 8.85
C GLY A 63 0.01 -11.58 7.95
N PRO A 64 -1.00 -11.70 7.06
CA PRO A 64 -1.42 -10.58 6.21
C PRO A 64 -1.69 -9.32 7.01
N VAL A 65 -1.00 -8.23 6.67
CA VAL A 65 -1.12 -6.91 7.32
C VAL A 65 -1.49 -5.83 6.31
N PRO A 66 -2.26 -4.82 6.71
CA PRO A 66 -2.62 -3.73 5.83
C PRO A 66 -1.41 -2.83 5.56
N ILE A 67 -1.20 -2.50 4.28
CA ILE A 67 -0.11 -1.65 3.81
C ILE A 67 -0.61 -0.45 3.01
N CYS A 68 -1.92 -0.35 2.82
CA CYS A 68 -2.58 0.89 2.50
C CYS A 68 -4.01 0.89 3.00
N VAL A 69 -4.37 2.05 3.53
CA VAL A 69 -5.62 2.28 4.24
C VAL A 69 -6.22 3.60 3.78
N ALA A 70 -7.54 3.70 3.84
CA ALA A 70 -8.28 4.92 3.63
C ALA A 70 -9.21 5.19 4.82
N SER A 71 -9.48 6.47 5.07
CA SER A 71 -10.52 6.88 6.01
C SER A 71 -11.27 8.10 5.48
N GLU A 72 -12.56 8.14 5.78
CA GLU A 72 -13.44 9.28 5.51
C GLU A 72 -13.98 9.81 6.84
N PHE A 73 -13.79 11.10 7.12
CA PHE A 73 -14.34 11.75 8.30
C PHE A 73 -15.03 13.05 7.91
N TYR A 74 -16.36 13.07 8.00
CA TYR A 74 -17.22 14.10 7.42
C TYR A 74 -16.94 14.31 5.92
N SER A 75 -16.30 15.42 5.56
CA SER A 75 -15.88 15.75 4.19
C SER A 75 -14.36 15.72 4.02
N GLY A 76 -13.65 15.20 5.02
CA GLY A 76 -12.22 14.93 4.94
C GLY A 76 -11.97 13.51 4.46
N ARG A 77 -10.97 13.34 3.61
CA ARG A 77 -10.50 12.05 3.11
C ARG A 77 -9.02 11.91 3.37
N CYS A 78 -8.61 10.74 3.84
CA CYS A 78 -7.21 10.42 4.06
C CYS A 78 -6.90 9.07 3.41
N VAL A 79 -5.71 8.98 2.82
CA VAL A 79 -5.10 7.73 2.36
C VAL A 79 -3.71 7.68 2.93
N THR A 80 -3.37 6.55 3.53
CA THR A 80 -2.02 6.29 4.03
C THR A 80 -1.48 5.07 3.29
N VAL A 81 -0.30 5.22 2.68
CA VAL A 81 0.41 4.16 1.96
C VAL A 81 1.69 3.86 2.73
N GLY A 82 1.96 2.58 2.99
CA GLY A 82 3.11 2.13 3.77
C GLY A 82 4.46 2.30 3.07
N SER A 83 4.46 2.73 1.81
CA SER A 83 5.66 2.98 1.01
C SER A 83 5.67 4.43 0.55
N SER A 84 6.80 5.11 0.71
CA SER A 84 7.08 6.40 0.06
C SER A 84 7.89 6.22 -1.22
N SER A 85 8.73 5.19 -1.27
CA SER A 85 9.61 4.85 -2.39
C SER A 85 8.86 4.53 -3.69
N PHE A 86 7.58 4.13 -3.65
CA PHE A 86 6.77 3.89 -4.86
C PHE A 86 6.51 5.16 -5.69
N LEU A 87 6.70 6.35 -5.10
CA LEU A 87 6.55 7.64 -5.80
C LEU A 87 7.77 8.03 -6.63
N LEU A 88 8.85 7.26 -6.58
CA LEU A 88 10.06 7.51 -7.37
C LEU A 88 9.86 7.09 -8.83
N GLU A 89 10.62 7.68 -9.76
CA GLU A 89 10.67 7.25 -11.16
C GLU A 89 11.61 6.04 -11.28
N ASP A 90 11.04 4.84 -11.24
CA ASP A 90 11.78 3.58 -11.34
C ASP A 90 10.88 2.49 -11.96
N GLN A 91 11.43 1.71 -12.90
CA GLN A 91 10.68 0.67 -13.63
C GLN A 91 10.47 -0.61 -12.82
N ASP A 92 11.28 -0.85 -11.78
CA ASP A 92 11.23 -2.07 -10.97
C ASP A 92 10.35 -1.93 -9.72
N PHE A 93 10.14 -0.69 -9.22
CA PHE A 93 9.35 -0.45 -7.99
C PHE A 93 8.63 0.90 -7.90
N GLY A 94 8.90 1.83 -8.81
CA GLY A 94 8.43 3.21 -8.74
C GLY A 94 7.12 3.43 -9.48
N LEU A 95 6.85 4.67 -9.89
CA LEU A 95 5.64 5.05 -10.64
C LEU A 95 5.52 4.30 -11.97
N ASP A 96 6.64 3.90 -12.57
CA ASP A 96 6.70 3.20 -13.85
C ASP A 96 6.52 1.68 -13.73
N ALA A 97 6.44 1.14 -12.49
CA ALA A 97 6.24 -0.28 -12.22
C ALA A 97 4.75 -0.64 -12.11
N GLY A 98 4.34 -1.72 -12.78
CA GLY A 98 2.96 -2.23 -12.74
C GLY A 98 1.91 -1.15 -13.03
N ASP A 99 0.87 -1.08 -12.20
CA ASP A 99 -0.16 -0.03 -12.26
C ASP A 99 0.09 1.14 -11.27
N ASN A 100 1.30 1.32 -10.72
CA ASN A 100 1.57 2.32 -9.67
C ASN A 100 1.17 3.75 -10.04
N LEU A 101 1.47 4.20 -11.28
CA LEU A 101 1.04 5.52 -11.75
C LEU A 101 -0.49 5.66 -11.80
N LYS A 102 -1.20 4.59 -12.18
CA LYS A 102 -2.67 4.60 -12.23
C LYS A 102 -3.26 4.63 -10.81
N PHE A 103 -2.65 3.90 -9.89
CA PHE A 103 -3.02 3.93 -8.48
C PHE A 103 -2.86 5.32 -7.87
N LEU A 104 -1.72 5.99 -8.10
CA LEU A 104 -1.53 7.38 -7.68
C LEU A 104 -2.60 8.31 -8.26
N LYS A 105 -2.91 8.18 -9.56
CA LYS A 105 -3.97 8.98 -10.20
C LYS A 105 -5.34 8.75 -9.55
N ASN A 106 -5.66 7.50 -9.19
CA ASN A 106 -6.92 7.18 -8.53
C ASN A 106 -6.97 7.74 -7.09
N ILE A 107 -5.85 7.69 -6.35
CA ILE A 107 -5.72 8.35 -5.04
C ILE A 107 -6.03 9.84 -5.17
N LEU A 108 -5.35 10.52 -6.09
CA LEU A 108 -5.51 11.96 -6.28
C LEU A 108 -6.96 12.32 -6.62
N LYS A 109 -7.58 11.60 -7.57
CA LYS A 109 -8.99 11.80 -7.91
C LYS A 109 -9.92 11.61 -6.72
N TRP A 110 -9.70 10.57 -5.92
CA TRP A 110 -10.52 10.29 -4.75
C TRP A 110 -10.38 11.38 -3.68
N LEU A 111 -9.16 11.86 -3.44
CA LEU A 111 -8.87 12.95 -2.50
C LEU A 111 -9.43 14.31 -2.97
N THR A 112 -9.51 14.54 -4.28
CA THR A 112 -10.05 15.79 -4.85
C THR A 112 -11.54 15.73 -5.21
N PHE A 113 -12.24 14.65 -4.84
CA PHE A 113 -13.66 14.41 -5.16
C PHE A 113 -13.96 14.37 -6.67
N GLU A 114 -12.95 14.10 -7.49
CA GLU A 114 -13.10 13.88 -8.92
C GLU A 114 -13.60 12.45 -9.21
N LYS A 115 -14.29 12.28 -10.35
CA LYS A 115 -14.89 11.01 -10.78
C LYS A 115 -14.01 10.23 -11.75
#